data_AF-A0A2G7M0M6-F1
#
_entry.id   AF-A0A2G7M0M6-F1
#
_cell.length_a   1.000
_cell.length_b   1.000
_cell.length_c   1.000
_cell.angle_alpha   90.00
_cell.angle_beta   90.00
_cell.angle_gamma   90.00
#
_symmetry.space_group_name_H-M   'P 1'
#
loop_
_entity.id
_entity.type
_entity.pdbx_description
1 polymer ?
#
loop_
_entity_poly.entity_id
_entity_poly.type
_entity_poly.pdbx_seq_one_letter_code
_entity_poly.pdbx_strand_id
1 'polypeptide(L)'
;MIRKRIASGTVMLCAVWMLVACSNQAESHDVSWKIDSNLQQIVNETEILTSSNPGDYIAANTEAYAQILDTGEEGLNVLIQQLESSADNGLKEWLMAQASTELLGERNPVERWQSGKDWLRQYKIKVE
;
A
#
# COMPACT_ATOMS: atom_id res chain seq x y z
N MET A 1 21.89 -63.45 -8.52
CA MET A 1 21.48 -62.63 -9.69
C MET A 1 20.07 -62.13 -9.40
N ILE A 2 19.86 -60.91 -8.90
CA ILE A 2 19.72 -59.63 -9.62
C ILE A 2 18.59 -59.64 -10.67
N ARG A 3 17.45 -59.00 -10.30
CA ARG A 3 16.57 -58.04 -11.03
C ARG A 3 15.09 -58.29 -10.72
N LYS A 4 14.44 -57.38 -9.97
CA LYS A 4 13.60 -56.24 -10.45
C LYS A 4 12.34 -56.78 -11.17
N ARG A 5 11.12 -56.41 -10.78
CA ARG A 5 10.58 -55.04 -10.85
C ARG A 5 9.40 -54.79 -9.90
N ILE A 6 9.36 -53.54 -9.44
CA ILE A 6 8.38 -52.85 -8.61
C ILE A 6 7.39 -52.11 -9.53
N ALA A 7 6.25 -51.71 -8.95
CA ALA A 7 5.32 -50.65 -9.37
C ALA A 7 4.29 -51.09 -10.42
N SER A 8 3.03 -50.66 -10.34
CA SER A 8 2.58 -49.34 -9.92
C SER A 8 1.10 -49.40 -9.54
N GLY A 9 0.72 -48.77 -8.44
CA GLY A 9 -0.68 -48.75 -8.01
C GLY A 9 -0.87 -47.84 -6.82
N THR A 10 -0.40 -46.59 -6.89
CA THR A 10 -0.67 -45.63 -5.82
C THR A 10 -0.64 -44.19 -6.31
N VAL A 11 -1.69 -43.49 -5.85
CA VAL A 11 -1.81 -42.03 -5.67
C VAL A 11 -2.18 -41.21 -6.91
N MET A 12 -3.46 -41.32 -7.28
CA MET A 12 -4.21 -40.28 -7.98
C MET A 12 -4.87 -39.37 -6.93
N LEU A 13 -4.11 -38.45 -6.33
CA LEU A 13 -4.67 -37.44 -5.41
C LEU A 13 -3.67 -36.31 -5.19
N CYS A 14 -3.57 -35.35 -6.10
CA CYS A 14 -2.82 -34.10 -5.86
C CYS A 14 -3.19 -32.90 -6.76
N ALA A 15 -4.25 -32.94 -7.57
CA ALA A 15 -4.50 -31.91 -8.58
C ALA A 15 -5.53 -30.83 -8.19
N VAL A 16 -5.63 -30.45 -6.91
CA VAL A 16 -6.63 -29.43 -6.46
C VAL A 16 -6.03 -28.39 -5.52
N TRP A 17 -4.83 -27.85 -5.80
CA TRP A 17 -4.23 -26.81 -4.95
C TRP A 17 -3.45 -25.72 -5.73
N MET A 18 -3.82 -25.40 -6.98
CA MET A 18 -3.05 -24.42 -7.79
C MET A 18 -3.85 -23.26 -8.38
N LEU A 19 -5.12 -23.02 -8.01
CA LEU A 19 -5.94 -21.97 -8.63
C LEU A 19 -6.12 -20.67 -7.81
N VAL A 20 -5.48 -20.51 -6.64
CA VAL A 20 -5.71 -19.32 -5.79
C VAL A 20 -4.71 -18.18 -6.05
N ALA A 21 -3.65 -18.40 -6.84
CA ALA A 21 -2.59 -17.39 -7.00
C ALA A 21 -2.90 -16.27 -8.02
N CYS A 22 -3.90 -16.43 -8.90
CA CYS A 22 -4.14 -15.46 -9.97
C CYS A 22 -5.18 -14.38 -9.63
N SER A 23 -6.05 -14.57 -8.62
CA SER A 23 -7.03 -13.55 -8.22
C SER A 23 -6.37 -12.35 -7.53
N ASN A 24 -5.39 -12.61 -6.67
CA ASN A 24 -4.77 -11.60 -5.79
C ASN A 24 -3.92 -10.57 -6.57
N GLN A 25 -3.44 -10.93 -7.76
CA GLN A 25 -2.62 -10.03 -8.57
C GLN A 25 -3.46 -8.99 -9.34
N ALA A 26 -4.71 -9.32 -9.68
CA ALA A 26 -5.61 -8.38 -10.35
C ALA A 26 -6.16 -7.34 -9.37
N GLU A 27 -6.48 -7.75 -8.13
CA GLU A 27 -7.00 -6.86 -7.08
C GLU A 27 -5.93 -5.85 -6.61
N SER A 28 -4.70 -6.31 -6.34
CA SER A 28 -3.62 -5.41 -5.89
C SER A 28 -3.16 -4.38 -6.93
N HIS A 29 -3.22 -4.72 -8.22
CA HIS A 29 -2.95 -3.76 -9.30
C HIS A 29 -4.01 -2.65 -9.35
N ASP A 30 -5.28 -2.98 -9.10
CA ASP A 30 -6.38 -2.00 -9.06
C ASP A 30 -6.20 -1.01 -7.89
N VAL A 31 -5.85 -1.51 -6.70
CA VAL A 31 -5.59 -0.67 -5.53
C VAL A 31 -4.40 0.26 -5.73
N SER A 32 -3.29 -0.23 -6.27
CA SER A 32 -2.12 0.64 -6.54
C SER A 32 -2.44 1.75 -7.54
N TRP A 33 -3.15 1.43 -8.62
CA TRP A 33 -3.56 2.44 -9.60
C TRP A 33 -4.52 3.46 -8.98
N LYS A 34 -5.48 3.01 -8.18
CA LYS A 34 -6.42 3.90 -7.48
C LYS A 34 -5.69 4.86 -6.55
N ILE A 35 -4.72 4.38 -5.78
CA ILE A 35 -3.90 5.23 -4.90
C ILE A 35 -3.10 6.25 -5.72
N ASP A 36 -2.36 5.79 -6.74
CA ASP A 36 -1.50 6.67 -7.52
C ASP A 36 -2.28 7.75 -8.27
N SER A 37 -3.41 7.38 -8.89
CA SER A 37 -4.26 8.34 -9.61
C SER A 37 -4.82 9.42 -8.68
N ASN A 38 -5.32 9.03 -7.50
CA ASN A 38 -5.86 10.00 -6.54
C ASN A 38 -4.75 10.86 -5.92
N LEU A 39 -3.58 10.30 -5.59
CA LEU A 39 -2.42 11.09 -5.15
C LEU A 39 -2.01 12.09 -6.22
N GLN A 40 -1.94 11.68 -7.49
CA GLN A 40 -1.61 12.56 -8.61
C GLN A 40 -2.63 13.70 -8.78
N GLN A 41 -3.92 13.42 -8.61
CA GLN A 41 -4.94 14.45 -8.62
C GLN A 41 -4.69 15.48 -7.52
N ILE A 42 -4.46 15.03 -6.29
CA ILE A 42 -4.23 15.91 -5.12
C ILE A 42 -2.99 16.78 -5.32
N VAL A 43 -1.85 16.20 -5.71
CA VAL A 43 -0.58 16.95 -5.83
C VAL A 43 -0.56 17.93 -7.01
N ASN A 44 -1.41 17.72 -8.01
CA ASN A 44 -1.50 18.56 -9.20
C ASN A 44 -2.61 19.63 -9.10
N GLU A 45 -3.24 19.80 -7.94
CA GLU A 45 -4.27 20.81 -7.73
C GLU A 45 -3.70 22.23 -7.91
N THR A 46 -4.15 22.90 -8.98
CA THR A 46 -3.58 24.16 -9.44
C THR A 46 -3.95 25.35 -8.56
N GLU A 47 -5.13 25.34 -7.95
CA GLU A 47 -5.66 26.50 -7.20
C GLU A 47 -4.91 26.78 -5.89
N ILE A 48 -4.17 25.79 -5.38
CA ILE A 48 -3.47 25.85 -4.09
C ILE A 48 -1.99 25.48 -4.18
N LEU A 49 -1.39 25.50 -5.37
CA LEU A 49 0.04 25.18 -5.59
C LEU A 49 1.00 26.01 -4.73
N THR A 50 0.57 27.19 -4.29
CA THR A 50 1.37 28.07 -3.43
C THR A 50 1.19 27.81 -1.94
N SER A 51 0.29 26.91 -1.53
CA SER A 51 0.12 26.56 -0.13
C SER A 51 1.34 25.78 0.36
N SER A 52 1.85 26.17 1.53
CA SER A 52 2.87 25.46 2.28
C SER A 52 2.28 24.46 3.29
N ASN A 53 0.95 24.38 3.39
CA ASN A 53 0.25 23.48 4.29
C ASN A 53 -0.29 22.28 3.49
N PRO A 54 0.27 21.06 3.65
CA PRO A 54 -0.23 19.85 2.98
C PRO A 54 -1.70 19.54 3.27
N GLY A 55 -2.23 19.98 4.43
CA GLY A 55 -3.64 19.82 4.76
C GLY A 55 -4.59 20.59 3.83
N ASP A 56 -4.14 21.68 3.20
CA ASP A 56 -4.95 22.42 2.23
C ASP A 56 -5.19 21.59 0.96
N TYR A 57 -4.21 20.76 0.58
CA TYR A 57 -4.34 19.85 -0.55
C TYR A 57 -5.37 18.75 -0.32
N ILE A 58 -5.44 18.22 0.89
CA ILE A 58 -6.49 17.30 1.30
C ILE A 58 -7.86 18.01 1.29
N ALA A 59 -7.93 19.22 1.85
CA ALA A 59 -9.18 19.98 1.94
C ALA A 59 -9.74 20.38 0.57
N ALA A 60 -8.89 20.64 -0.43
CA ALA A 60 -9.30 20.92 -1.80
C ALA A 60 -9.71 19.65 -2.57
N ASN A 61 -9.26 18.46 -2.15
CA ASN A 61 -9.42 17.20 -2.86
C ASN A 61 -10.03 16.10 -1.96
N THR A 62 -11.08 16.45 -1.21
CA THR A 62 -11.69 15.55 -0.20
C THR A 62 -12.16 14.22 -0.78
N GLU A 63 -12.75 14.22 -1.98
CA GLU A 63 -13.21 13.00 -2.64
C GLU A 63 -12.03 12.10 -3.03
N ALA A 64 -11.00 12.65 -3.66
CA ALA A 64 -9.83 11.87 -4.06
C ALA A 64 -9.09 11.31 -2.82
N TYR A 65 -8.99 12.09 -1.76
CA TYR A 65 -8.39 11.62 -0.51
C TYR A 65 -9.24 10.52 0.16
N ALA A 66 -10.57 10.66 0.18
CA ALA A 66 -11.47 9.60 0.66
C ALA A 66 -11.32 8.31 -0.17
N GLN A 67 -11.18 8.42 -1.49
CA GLN A 67 -10.94 7.25 -2.36
C GLN A 67 -9.63 6.52 -2.03
N ILE A 68 -8.62 7.20 -1.51
CA ILE A 68 -7.41 6.57 -0.97
C ILE A 68 -7.76 5.80 0.32
N LEU A 69 -8.47 6.41 1.26
CA LEU A 69 -8.83 5.76 2.53
C LEU A 69 -9.77 4.56 2.35
N ASP A 70 -10.65 4.59 1.34
CA ASP A 70 -11.57 3.50 1.00
C ASP A 70 -10.85 2.20 0.57
N THR A 71 -9.53 2.26 0.29
CA THR A 71 -8.74 1.06 -0.05
C THR A 71 -8.34 0.20 1.15
N GLY A 72 -8.54 0.69 2.38
CA GLY A 72 -8.37 -0.10 3.60
C GLY A 72 -6.95 -0.66 3.81
N GLU A 73 -6.88 -1.87 4.38
CA GLU A 73 -5.61 -2.52 4.74
C GLU A 73 -4.73 -2.84 3.51
N GLU A 74 -5.34 -3.17 2.37
CA GLU A 74 -4.58 -3.40 1.13
C GLU A 74 -3.90 -2.10 0.68
N GLY A 75 -4.63 -0.99 0.75
CA GLY A 75 -4.07 0.33 0.47
C GLY A 75 -2.99 0.76 1.43
N LEU A 76 -3.14 0.47 2.73
CA LEU A 76 -2.10 0.74 3.72
C LEU A 76 -0.77 0.07 3.33
N ASN A 77 -0.82 -1.21 2.93
CA ASN A 77 0.38 -1.93 2.47
C ASN A 77 1.00 -1.28 1.24
N VAL A 78 0.19 -0.88 0.26
CA VAL A 78 0.66 -0.18 -0.94
C VAL A 78 1.30 1.16 -0.58
N LEU A 79 0.66 1.99 0.26
CA LEU A 79 1.16 3.28 0.68
C LEU A 79 2.52 3.17 1.38
N ILE A 80 2.66 2.21 2.30
CA ILE A 80 3.94 1.94 2.98
C ILE A 80 4.99 1.51 1.97
N GLN A 81 4.68 0.56 1.07
CA GLN A 81 5.62 0.10 0.05
C GLN A 81 6.06 1.23 -0.90
N GLN A 82 5.13 2.05 -1.36
CA GLN A 82 5.44 3.21 -2.21
C GLN A 82 6.30 4.22 -1.45
N LEU A 83 5.96 4.50 -0.19
CA LEU A 83 6.74 5.38 0.67
C LEU A 83 8.13 4.81 0.95
N GLU A 84 8.32 3.49 1.05
CA GLU A 84 9.66 2.87 1.15
C GLU A 84 10.45 3.04 -0.15
N SER A 85 9.80 2.86 -1.29
CA SER A 85 10.44 2.89 -2.61
C SER A 85 10.81 4.30 -3.10
N SER A 86 10.10 5.34 -2.64
CA SER A 86 10.36 6.72 -3.06
C SER A 86 11.74 7.18 -2.58
N ALA A 87 12.48 7.96 -3.37
CA ALA A 87 13.69 8.65 -2.89
C ALA A 87 13.37 10.05 -2.34
N ASP A 88 12.15 10.53 -2.58
CA ASP A 88 11.73 11.91 -2.31
C ASP A 88 11.20 12.06 -0.88
N ASN A 89 10.91 13.30 -0.49
CA ASN A 89 10.33 13.62 0.82
C ASN A 89 9.42 14.85 0.71
N GLY A 90 8.59 14.89 -0.34
CA GLY A 90 7.75 16.02 -0.70
C GLY A 90 6.30 15.85 -0.28
N LEU A 91 5.42 16.60 -0.94
CA LEU A 91 3.97 16.57 -0.70
C LEU A 91 3.39 15.17 -0.88
N LYS A 92 3.78 14.45 -1.95
CA LYS A 92 3.29 13.08 -2.20
C LYS A 92 3.62 12.15 -1.03
N GLU A 93 4.86 12.14 -0.55
CA GLU A 93 5.27 11.32 0.59
C GLU A 93 4.58 11.72 1.89
N TRP A 94 4.38 13.02 2.10
CA TRP A 94 3.62 13.51 3.24
C TRP A 94 2.17 13.00 3.22
N LEU A 95 1.50 13.06 2.06
CA LEU A 95 0.13 12.54 1.89
C LEU A 95 0.07 11.04 2.11
N MET A 96 1.06 10.27 1.62
CA MET A 96 1.12 8.83 1.84
C MET A 96 1.23 8.48 3.33
N ALA A 97 2.05 9.21 4.09
CA ALA A 97 2.18 9.02 5.53
C ALA A 97 0.93 9.44 6.31
N GLN A 98 0.27 10.53 5.90
CA GLN A 98 -0.98 10.98 6.49
C GLN A 98 -2.11 9.96 6.26
N ALA A 99 -2.27 9.46 5.04
CA ALA A 99 -3.25 8.41 4.74
C ALA A 99 -2.94 7.11 5.50
N SER A 100 -1.66 6.72 5.60
CA SER A 100 -1.25 5.55 6.39
C SER A 100 -1.57 5.71 7.88
N THR A 101 -1.37 6.91 8.43
CA THR A 101 -1.77 7.25 9.81
C THR A 101 -3.26 7.04 10.03
N GLU A 102 -4.09 7.53 9.11
CA GLU A 102 -5.55 7.42 9.20
C GLU A 102 -6.05 5.98 9.05
N LEU A 103 -5.49 5.21 8.11
CA LEU A 103 -5.83 3.80 7.89
C LEU A 103 -5.43 2.89 9.07
N LEU A 104 -4.34 3.22 9.74
CA LEU A 104 -3.94 2.52 10.97
C LEU A 104 -4.86 2.87 12.14
N GLY A 105 -5.35 4.11 12.21
CA GLY A 105 -6.19 4.59 13.30
C GLY A 105 -5.50 4.41 14.66
N GLU A 106 -6.20 3.78 15.62
CA GLU A 106 -5.65 3.49 16.95
C GLU A 106 -4.44 2.54 16.93
N ARG A 107 -4.24 1.79 15.84
CA ARG A 107 -3.07 0.91 15.68
C ARG A 107 -1.81 1.68 15.32
N ASN A 108 -1.90 2.96 14.96
CA ASN A 108 -0.74 3.74 14.54
C ASN A 108 0.21 3.95 15.73
N PRO A 109 1.45 3.42 15.68
CA PRO A 109 2.38 3.57 16.78
C PRO A 109 3.17 4.91 16.71
N VAL A 110 3.03 5.67 15.63
CA VAL A 110 3.76 6.94 15.38
C VAL A 110 2.92 8.13 15.87
N GLU A 111 3.38 8.78 16.93
CA GLU A 111 2.66 9.90 17.55
C GLU A 111 2.98 11.28 16.93
N ARG A 112 4.23 11.51 16.55
CA ARG A 112 4.71 12.80 16.03
C ARG A 112 5.72 12.57 14.93
N TRP A 113 5.53 13.24 13.80
CA TRP A 113 6.40 13.14 12.64
C TRP A 113 6.42 14.47 11.89
N GLN A 114 7.47 14.73 11.12
CA GLN A 114 7.66 16.00 10.40
C GLN A 114 7.66 15.87 8.88
N SER A 115 7.81 14.65 8.36
CA SER A 115 7.72 14.36 6.93
C SER A 115 7.32 12.91 6.70
N GLY A 116 6.93 12.57 5.46
CA GLY A 116 6.55 11.18 5.15
C GLY A 116 7.68 10.19 5.46
N LYS A 117 8.93 10.55 5.17
CA LYS A 117 10.09 9.71 5.50
C LYS A 117 10.35 9.58 7.00
N ASP A 118 10.12 10.65 7.76
CA ASP A 118 10.22 10.59 9.22
C ASP A 118 9.15 9.67 9.81
N TRP A 119 7.90 9.77 9.33
CA TRP A 119 6.83 8.85 9.71
C TRP A 119 7.19 7.40 9.43
N LEU A 120 7.64 7.08 8.21
CA LEU A 120 8.02 5.73 7.81
C LEU A 120 9.13 5.16 8.70
N ARG A 121 10.19 5.95 8.93
CA ARG A 121 11.31 5.56 9.80
C ARG A 121 10.82 5.19 11.20
N GLN A 122 9.93 5.99 11.78
CA GLN A 122 9.39 5.73 13.11
C GLN A 122 8.44 4.53 13.12
N TYR A 123 7.62 4.37 12.08
CA TYR A 123 6.73 3.23 11.94
C TYR A 123 7.52 1.92 11.95
N LYS A 124 8.58 1.82 11.13
CA LYS A 124 9.45 0.64 11.06
C LYS A 124 10.10 0.30 12.41
N ILE A 125 10.63 1.30 13.12
CA ILE A 125 11.25 1.09 14.46
C ILE A 125 10.26 0.53 15.49
N LYS A 126 8.96 0.80 15.33
CA LYS A 126 7.95 0.44 16.33
C LYS A 126 7.17 -0.82 16.00
N VAL A 127 7.20 -1.27 14.74
CA VAL A 127 6.48 -2.46 14.26
C VAL A 127 7.43 -3.63 14.02
N GLU A 128 8.71 -3.37 13.70
CA GLU A 128 9.80 -4.38 13.66
C GLU A 128 10.43 -4.57 15.05
#